data_AF-A0A182Y1S4-F1
#
_entry.id   AF-A0A182Y1S4-F1
#
_cell.length_a   1.000
_cell.length_b   1.000
_cell.length_c   1.000
_cell.angle_alpha   90.00
_cell.angle_beta   90.00
_cell.angle_gamma   90.00
#
_symmetry.space_group_name_H-M   'P 1'
#
loop_
_entity.id
_entity.type
_entity.pdbx_description
1 polymer ?
#
loop_
_entity_poly.entity_id
_entity_poly.type
_entity_poly.pdbx_seq_one_letter_code
_entity_poly.pdbx_strand_id
1 'polypeptide(L)'
;MAPQAAATTTPVVAAGASLVANIPTAASVTHHPAMPGIGHLSCEEIIYEEVDNKFAEPDRHMISDARVIQNLIRLERLTIPPLNYFVSVQQNIKPNMRKIVTTWMLEVCEEQKCEEQTFPLAVNFFDRFLCALPIQRHHLQLLGCCTLLLASKIRQCQPLTVDVLSAYTDHAVSPDQIR
;
A
#
# COMPACT_ATOMS: atom_id res chain seq x y z
N MET A 1 -19.00 -71.43 -23.86
CA MET A 1 -18.33 -72.23 -22.82
C MET A 1 -17.04 -71.52 -22.44
N ALA A 2 -17.07 -70.70 -21.40
CA ALA A 2 -15.92 -70.31 -20.57
C ALA A 2 -16.48 -69.57 -19.33
N PRO A 3 -15.93 -69.78 -18.11
CA PRO A 3 -16.50 -69.31 -16.86
C PRO A 3 -15.83 -68.04 -16.28
N GLN A 4 -16.42 -67.56 -15.18
CA GLN A 4 -16.16 -66.37 -14.35
C GLN A 4 -14.89 -66.39 -13.49
N ALA A 5 -14.40 -65.19 -13.12
CA ALA A 5 -14.23 -64.64 -11.75
C ALA A 5 -13.44 -63.30 -11.85
N ALA A 6 -13.97 -62.10 -11.56
CA ALA A 6 -14.42 -61.47 -10.30
C ALA A 6 -13.36 -60.52 -9.68
N ALA A 7 -13.61 -59.20 -9.70
CA ALA A 7 -13.12 -58.25 -8.70
C ALA A 7 -14.05 -57.02 -8.62
N THR A 8 -14.49 -56.78 -7.40
CA THR A 8 -15.53 -55.89 -6.88
C THR A 8 -15.30 -54.39 -7.13
N THR A 9 -16.34 -53.69 -7.60
CA THR A 9 -16.51 -52.23 -7.43
C THR A 9 -17.92 -51.95 -6.95
N THR A 10 -18.05 -51.38 -5.75
CA THR A 10 -19.30 -50.84 -5.21
C THR A 10 -19.36 -49.33 -5.49
N PRO A 11 -20.52 -48.80 -5.96
CA PRO A 11 -20.75 -47.37 -6.20
C PRO A 11 -21.32 -46.69 -4.94
N VAL A 12 -21.51 -45.36 -4.95
CA VAL A 12 -22.69 -44.66 -4.37
C VAL A 12 -22.62 -43.14 -4.58
N VAL A 13 -23.55 -42.67 -5.43
CA VAL A 13 -24.50 -41.54 -5.30
C VAL A 13 -24.03 -40.08 -5.12
N ALA A 14 -24.56 -39.26 -6.03
CA ALA A 14 -24.58 -37.80 -6.06
C ALA A 14 -25.70 -37.18 -5.20
N ALA A 15 -25.48 -35.96 -4.69
CA ALA A 15 -26.50 -34.92 -4.53
C ALA A 15 -25.79 -33.58 -4.21
N GLY A 16 -26.23 -32.50 -4.87
CA GLY A 16 -25.64 -31.17 -4.72
C GLY A 16 -26.26 -30.32 -3.60
N ALA A 17 -25.60 -29.20 -3.31
CA ALA A 17 -26.20 -27.96 -2.81
C ALA A 17 -25.20 -26.80 -2.93
N SER A 18 -25.64 -25.69 -3.51
CA SER A 18 -24.98 -24.36 -3.51
C SER A 18 -24.86 -23.79 -2.11
N LEU A 19 -23.74 -23.13 -1.77
CA LEU A 19 -23.65 -22.07 -0.73
C LEU A 19 -22.45 -21.17 -1.09
N VAL A 20 -22.68 -20.00 -1.72
CA VAL A 20 -22.86 -18.66 -1.10
C VAL A 20 -21.57 -18.09 -0.49
N ALA A 21 -21.28 -16.86 -0.91
CA ALA A 21 -20.16 -16.00 -0.56
C ALA A 21 -19.88 -15.92 0.95
N ASN A 22 -18.59 -15.95 1.31
CA ASN A 22 -18.11 -15.47 2.60
C ASN A 22 -17.34 -14.16 2.40
N ILE A 23 -18.07 -13.06 2.48
CA ILE A 23 -17.54 -11.74 2.78
C ILE A 23 -17.39 -11.69 4.31
N PRO A 24 -16.19 -11.48 4.89
CA PRO A 24 -16.10 -11.17 6.30
C PRO A 24 -16.69 -9.76 6.51
N THR A 25 -17.89 -9.72 7.05
CA THR A 25 -18.57 -8.50 7.49
C THR A 25 -18.37 -8.38 8.99
N ALA A 26 -17.38 -7.59 9.42
CA ALA A 26 -17.36 -6.93 10.73
C ALA A 26 -16.13 -6.01 10.81
N ALA A 27 -16.32 -4.72 10.56
CA ALA A 27 -15.40 -3.70 11.07
C ALA A 27 -15.87 -3.36 12.49
N SER A 28 -15.08 -3.72 13.50
CA SER A 28 -15.39 -3.45 14.90
C SER A 28 -14.83 -2.07 15.28
N VAL A 29 -15.69 -1.04 15.30
CA VAL A 29 -15.31 0.32 15.75
C VAL A 29 -15.24 0.33 17.28
N THR A 30 -14.05 0.44 17.86
CA THR A 30 -13.88 0.63 19.30
C THR A 30 -13.81 2.12 19.62
N HIS A 31 -14.82 2.63 20.32
CA HIS A 31 -14.85 4.03 20.78
C HIS A 31 -13.88 4.22 21.97
N HIS A 32 -12.78 4.94 21.76
CA HIS A 32 -12.08 5.60 22.87
C HIS A 32 -12.84 6.85 23.31
N PRO A 33 -12.92 7.16 24.61
CA PRO A 33 -13.65 8.33 25.09
C PRO A 33 -12.99 9.61 24.56
N ALA A 34 -13.75 10.33 23.73
CA ALA A 34 -13.34 11.58 23.11
C ALA A 34 -13.05 12.65 24.17
N MET A 35 -11.91 13.31 24.05
CA MET A 35 -11.67 14.59 24.73
C MET A 35 -12.62 15.64 24.13
N PRO A 36 -13.34 16.43 24.95
CA PRO A 36 -14.34 17.35 24.45
C PRO A 36 -13.68 18.52 23.70
N GLY A 37 -13.87 18.57 22.37
CA GLY A 37 -13.60 19.79 21.59
C GLY A 37 -12.97 19.66 20.19
N ILE A 38 -12.56 18.46 19.73
CA ILE A 38 -11.87 18.32 18.42
C ILE A 38 -12.43 17.16 17.56
N GLY A 39 -13.68 16.75 17.78
CA GLY A 39 -14.26 15.53 17.18
C GLY A 39 -14.41 15.51 15.64
N HIS A 40 -14.08 16.58 14.92
CA HIS A 40 -14.21 16.65 13.46
C HIS A 40 -12.85 16.58 12.70
N LEU A 41 -11.72 16.54 13.41
CA LEU A 41 -10.38 16.50 12.78
C LEU A 41 -9.61 15.20 13.08
N SER A 42 -10.19 14.28 13.86
CA SER A 42 -9.63 12.95 14.03
C SER A 42 -10.03 12.09 12.83
N CYS A 43 -9.05 11.66 12.04
CA CYS A 43 -9.23 10.47 11.22
C CYS A 43 -9.51 9.30 12.17
N GLU A 44 -10.64 8.63 11.99
CA GLU A 44 -10.88 7.35 12.66
C GLU A 44 -9.88 6.34 12.11
N GLU A 45 -9.13 5.70 13.01
CA GLU A 45 -8.09 4.74 12.64
C GLU A 45 -8.77 3.44 12.19
N ILE A 46 -8.45 2.96 10.98
CA ILE A 46 -9.01 1.71 10.46
C ILE A 46 -8.22 0.56 11.09
N ILE A 47 -8.82 -0.10 12.08
CA ILE A 47 -8.22 -1.26 12.75
C ILE A 47 -8.52 -2.51 11.92
N TYR A 48 -7.52 -3.09 11.27
CA TYR A 48 -7.62 -4.43 10.68
C TYR A 48 -7.43 -5.50 11.76
N GLU A 49 -8.39 -6.43 11.89
CA GLU A 49 -8.34 -7.55 12.85
C GLU A 49 -7.33 -8.63 12.41
N GLU A 50 -6.01 -8.44 12.59
CA GLU A 50 -5.00 -9.52 12.55
C GLU A 50 -3.89 -9.36 13.64
N VAL A 51 -3.14 -10.45 13.86
CA VAL A 51 -2.77 -11.05 15.17
C VAL A 51 -1.56 -10.46 15.91
N ASP A 52 -0.89 -9.42 15.41
CA ASP A 52 0.31 -8.88 16.11
C ASP A 52 0.44 -7.34 16.02
N ASN A 53 -0.69 -6.64 16.07
CA ASN A 53 -0.69 -5.18 16.21
C ASN A 53 -0.32 -4.78 17.65
N LYS A 54 0.97 -4.88 17.99
CA LYS A 54 1.53 -4.21 19.17
C LYS A 54 1.63 -2.72 18.87
N PHE A 55 0.48 -2.05 18.90
CA PHE A 55 0.44 -0.60 18.79
C PHE A 55 1.30 0.01 19.90
N ALA A 56 2.14 0.96 19.53
CA ALA A 56 2.82 1.79 20.50
C ALA A 56 1.77 2.60 21.26
N GLU A 57 1.91 2.70 22.58
CA GLU A 57 1.07 3.59 23.37
C GLU A 57 1.18 5.03 22.83
N PRO A 58 0.06 5.78 22.73
CA PRO A 58 0.09 7.14 22.23
C PRO A 58 1.05 8.01 23.04
N ASP A 59 2.06 8.60 22.38
CA ASP A 59 2.98 9.50 23.06
C ASP A 59 2.24 10.77 23.50
N ARG A 60 2.12 10.96 24.82
CA ARG A 60 1.45 12.11 25.43
C ARG A 60 2.01 13.45 24.96
N HIS A 61 3.33 13.53 24.71
CA HIS A 61 3.96 14.77 24.25
C HIS A 61 3.62 15.06 22.79
N MET A 62 3.42 14.04 21.97
CA MET A 62 2.98 14.21 20.58
C MET A 62 1.60 14.88 20.49
N ILE A 63 0.73 14.60 21.46
CA ILE A 63 -0.66 15.11 21.50
C ILE A 63 -0.77 16.44 22.25
N SER A 64 -0.06 16.59 23.37
CA SER A 64 -0.27 17.72 24.30
C SER A 64 0.58 18.94 23.98
N ASP A 65 1.72 18.76 23.31
CA ASP A 65 2.65 19.87 23.04
C ASP A 65 2.26 20.62 21.76
N ALA A 66 1.85 21.89 21.92
CA ALA A 66 1.46 22.75 20.80
C ALA A 66 2.58 22.95 19.76
N ARG A 67 3.85 22.77 20.16
CA ARG A 67 5.01 22.86 19.26
C ARG A 67 5.00 21.77 18.19
N VAL A 68 4.40 20.61 18.47
CA VAL A 68 4.33 19.48 17.51
C VAL A 68 3.51 19.89 16.30
N ILE A 69 2.29 20.38 16.51
CA ILE A 69 1.42 20.87 15.43
C ILE A 69 2.10 22.02 14.67
N GLN A 70 2.71 22.97 15.38
CA GLN A 70 3.44 24.07 14.73
C GLN A 70 4.58 23.56 13.84
N ASN A 71 5.30 22.53 14.28
CA ASN A 71 6.37 21.91 13.50
C ASN A 71 5.81 21.15 12.28
N LEU A 72 4.71 20.41 12.44
CA LEU A 72 4.06 19.70 11.33
C LEU A 72 3.59 20.67 10.23
N ILE A 73 2.90 21.76 10.60
CA ILE A 73 2.48 22.81 9.67
C ILE A 73 3.69 23.45 8.96
N ARG A 74 4.79 23.68 9.70
CA ARG A 74 6.01 24.22 9.11
C ARG A 74 6.63 23.26 8.09
N LEU A 75 6.64 21.96 8.38
CA LEU A 75 7.20 20.91 7.53
C LEU A 75 6.36 20.67 6.28
N GLU A 76 5.04 20.75 6.38
CA GLU A 76 4.11 20.58 5.26
C GLU A 76 4.52 21.44 4.05
N ARG A 77 4.86 22.71 4.29
CA ARG A 77 5.31 23.65 3.25
C ARG A 77 6.58 23.21 2.51
N LEU A 78 7.41 22.36 3.11
CA LEU A 78 8.65 21.86 2.52
C LEU A 78 8.43 20.59 1.70
N THR A 79 7.32 19.89 1.91
CA THR A 79 7.05 18.58 1.31
C THR A 79 5.98 18.61 0.22
N ILE A 80 5.28 19.72 0.02
CA ILE A 80 4.29 19.87 -1.05
C ILE A 80 4.98 19.97 -2.42
N PRO A 81 4.77 19.03 -3.34
CA PRO A 81 5.27 19.14 -4.71
C PRO A 81 4.47 20.17 -5.51
N PRO A 82 5.11 21.02 -6.33
CA PRO A 82 4.42 21.97 -7.20
C PRO A 82 3.59 21.26 -8.28
N LEU A 83 2.34 21.65 -8.51
CA LEU A 83 1.42 20.93 -9.42
C LEU A 83 1.77 21.03 -10.93
N ASN A 84 2.71 21.89 -11.32
CA ASN A 84 3.00 22.23 -12.72
C ASN A 84 4.23 21.51 -13.31
N TYR A 85 4.76 20.47 -12.64
CA TYR A 85 5.95 19.75 -13.11
C TYR A 85 5.75 19.05 -14.47
N PHE A 86 4.51 18.73 -14.86
CA PHE A 86 4.18 18.18 -16.19
C PHE A 86 4.40 19.14 -17.36
N VAL A 87 4.44 20.45 -17.09
CA VAL A 87 4.64 21.48 -18.12
C VAL A 87 6.05 22.05 -18.05
N SER A 88 6.59 22.19 -16.84
CA SER A 88 7.87 22.87 -16.61
C SER A 88 9.09 21.95 -16.74
N VAL A 89 8.99 20.70 -16.27
CA VAL A 89 10.15 19.80 -16.14
C VAL A 89 9.98 18.56 -17.01
N GLN A 90 8.82 17.91 -16.95
CA GLN A 90 8.59 16.65 -17.65
C GLN A 90 8.20 16.88 -19.11
N GLN A 91 9.03 16.43 -20.04
CA GLN A 91 8.73 16.48 -21.47
C GLN A 91 8.05 15.19 -21.99
N ASN A 92 8.37 14.05 -21.36
CA ASN A 92 7.97 12.72 -21.85
C ASN A 92 6.90 12.02 -21.00
N ILE A 93 6.49 12.63 -19.89
CA ILE A 93 5.53 12.05 -18.94
C ILE A 93 4.22 12.83 -19.00
N LYS A 94 3.12 12.11 -19.18
CA LYS A 94 1.76 12.66 -19.14
C LYS A 94 1.10 12.36 -17.79
N PRO A 95 0.14 13.19 -17.33
CA PRO A 95 -0.61 12.94 -16.08
C PRO A 95 -1.24 11.54 -16.01
N ASN A 96 -1.72 11.01 -17.14
CA ASN A 96 -2.27 9.65 -17.19
C ASN A 96 -1.23 8.56 -16.89
N MET A 97 0.04 8.77 -17.26
CA MET A 97 1.11 7.80 -16.99
C MET A 97 1.44 7.76 -15.50
N ARG A 98 1.45 8.93 -14.84
CA ARG A 98 1.55 9.03 -13.38
C ARG A 98 0.41 8.27 -12.72
N LYS A 99 -0.84 8.48 -13.16
CA LYS A 99 -2.02 7.77 -12.63
C LYS A 99 -1.83 6.25 -12.71
N ILE A 100 -1.48 5.72 -13.88
CA ILE A 100 -1.29 4.27 -14.09
C ILE A 100 -0.25 3.71 -13.11
N VAL A 101 0.92 4.34 -12.99
CA VAL A 101 1.98 3.86 -12.09
C VAL A 101 1.57 3.98 -10.63
N THR A 102 0.93 5.08 -10.22
CA THR A 102 0.47 5.24 -8.83
C THR A 102 -0.67 4.28 -8.46
N THR A 103 -1.52 3.90 -9.42
CA THR A 103 -2.54 2.87 -9.19
C THR A 103 -1.90 1.51 -8.98
N TRP A 104 -0.93 1.13 -9.84
CA TRP A 104 -0.14 -0.08 -9.61
C TRP A 104 0.61 -0.07 -8.27
N MET A 105 1.19 1.07 -7.87
CA MET A 105 1.83 1.21 -6.55
C MET A 105 0.86 0.95 -5.39
N LEU A 106 -0.40 1.38 -5.53
CA LEU A 106 -1.44 1.13 -4.52
C LEU A 106 -1.77 -0.37 -4.44
N GLU A 107 -1.97 -1.03 -5.58
CA GLU A 107 -2.23 -2.47 -5.65
C GLU A 107 -1.11 -3.28 -4.97
N VAL A 108 0.16 -2.94 -5.25
CA VAL A 108 1.31 -3.58 -4.58
C VAL A 108 1.28 -3.35 -3.06
N CYS A 109 0.90 -2.16 -2.60
CA CYS A 109 0.80 -1.89 -1.17
C CYS A 109 -0.32 -2.69 -0.50
N GLU A 110 -1.48 -2.80 -1.14
CA GLU A 110 -2.62 -3.56 -0.64
C GLU A 110 -2.29 -5.06 -0.56
N GLU A 111 -1.67 -5.61 -1.60
CA GLU A 111 -1.31 -7.03 -1.65
C GLU A 111 -0.22 -7.39 -0.64
N GLN A 112 0.74 -6.50 -0.42
CA GLN A 112 1.78 -6.66 0.59
C GLN A 112 1.34 -6.25 2.00
N LYS A 113 0.06 -5.86 2.19
CA LYS A 113 -0.49 -5.38 3.46
C LYS A 113 0.39 -4.28 4.11
N CYS A 114 0.86 -3.35 3.29
CA CYS A 114 1.67 -2.23 3.75
C CYS A 114 0.90 -1.33 4.72
N GLU A 115 1.61 -0.72 5.67
CA GLU A 115 1.08 0.35 6.52
C GLU A 115 0.43 1.46 5.68
N GLU A 116 -0.73 1.97 6.09
CA GLU A 116 -1.54 2.94 5.34
C GLU A 116 -0.75 4.20 4.95
N GLN A 117 0.22 4.59 5.79
CA GLN A 117 1.06 5.76 5.58
C GLN A 117 2.16 5.54 4.52
N THR A 118 2.45 4.28 4.15
CA THR A 118 3.53 3.95 3.20
C THR A 118 3.21 4.47 1.81
N PHE A 119 2.01 4.19 1.29
CA PHE A 119 1.64 4.56 -0.07
C PHE A 119 1.61 6.09 -0.29
N PRO A 120 0.96 6.90 0.57
CA PRO A 120 1.00 8.36 0.45
C PRO A 120 2.42 8.93 0.51
N LEU A 121 3.28 8.34 1.34
CA LEU A 121 4.70 8.74 1.43
C LEU A 121 5.47 8.39 0.14
N ALA A 122 5.25 7.21 -0.42
CA ALA A 122 5.86 6.81 -1.70
C ALA A 122 5.44 7.75 -2.84
N VAL A 123 4.16 8.09 -2.93
CA VAL A 123 3.64 9.06 -3.91
C VAL A 123 4.24 10.45 -3.70
N ASN A 124 4.43 10.89 -2.44
CA ASN A 124 5.10 12.16 -2.15
C ASN A 124 6.54 12.18 -2.69
N PHE A 125 7.31 11.10 -2.50
CA PHE A 125 8.66 10.99 -3.07
C PHE A 125 8.65 10.94 -4.59
N PHE A 126 7.71 10.19 -5.16
CA PHE A 126 7.52 10.07 -6.60
C PHE A 126 7.29 11.44 -7.25
N ASP A 127 6.31 12.20 -6.77
CA ASP A 127 6.00 13.52 -7.31
C ASP A 127 7.16 14.50 -7.14
N ARG A 128 7.83 14.51 -5.98
CA ARG A 128 8.99 15.38 -5.73
C ARG A 128 10.16 15.07 -6.66
N PHE A 129 10.38 13.80 -6.99
CA PHE A 129 11.39 13.43 -7.97
C PHE A 129 11.04 13.96 -9.37
N LEU A 130 9.76 13.85 -9.77
CA LEU A 130 9.29 14.41 -11.04
C LEU A 130 9.36 15.94 -11.10
N CYS A 131 9.32 16.62 -9.95
CA CYS A 131 9.53 18.07 -9.88
C CYS A 131 10.99 18.47 -10.09
N ALA A 132 11.94 17.59 -9.75
CA ALA A 132 13.36 17.93 -9.75
C ALA A 132 14.09 17.50 -11.02
N LEU A 133 13.75 16.34 -11.59
CA LEU A 133 14.52 15.73 -12.68
C LEU A 133 13.62 15.28 -13.83
N PRO A 134 13.96 15.63 -15.10
CA PRO A 134 13.25 15.10 -16.26
C PRO A 134 13.56 13.61 -16.43
N ILE A 135 12.53 12.79 -16.57
CA ILE A 135 12.69 11.35 -16.76
C ILE A 135 12.06 10.86 -18.06
N GLN A 136 12.54 9.71 -18.52
CA GLN A 136 11.94 9.00 -19.65
C GLN A 136 10.83 8.07 -19.19
N ARG A 137 9.84 7.85 -20.06
CA ARG A 137 8.68 6.99 -19.78
C ARG A 137 9.01 5.59 -19.29
N HIS A 138 10.11 4.99 -19.77
CA HIS A 138 10.50 3.64 -19.40
C HIS A 138 11.10 3.53 -17.99
N HIS A 139 11.58 4.65 -17.43
CA HIS A 139 12.08 4.71 -16.05
C HIS A 139 10.98 4.98 -15.02
N LEU A 140 9.74 5.21 -15.45
CA LEU A 140 8.65 5.59 -14.54
C LEU A 140 8.28 4.46 -13.58
N GLN A 141 8.28 3.21 -14.05
CA GLN A 141 8.01 2.03 -13.21
C GLN A 141 9.17 1.78 -12.23
N LEU A 142 10.42 1.92 -12.68
CA LEU A 142 11.60 1.87 -11.82
C LEU A 142 11.52 2.92 -10.70
N LEU A 143 11.15 4.17 -11.01
CA LEU A 143 10.93 5.20 -10.00
C LEU A 143 9.84 4.80 -9.00
N GLY A 144 8.76 4.17 -9.46
CA GLY A 144 7.73 3.59 -8.60
C GLY A 144 8.29 2.56 -7.62
N CYS A 145 9.10 1.61 -8.10
CA CYS A 145 9.77 0.63 -7.25
C CYS A 145 10.68 1.28 -6.21
N CYS A 146 11.55 2.21 -6.62
CA CYS A 146 12.49 2.87 -5.71
C CYS A 146 11.78 3.69 -4.63
N THR A 147 10.68 4.37 -5.00
CA THR A 147 9.92 5.19 -4.05
C THR A 147 9.10 4.34 -3.07
N LEU A 148 8.55 3.21 -3.52
CA LEU A 148 7.94 2.20 -2.64
C LEU A 148 8.95 1.59 -1.67
N LEU A 149 10.13 1.20 -2.17
CA LEU A 149 11.20 0.67 -1.33
C LEU A 149 11.66 1.68 -0.27
N LEU A 150 11.79 2.95 -0.66
CA LEU A 150 12.19 4.01 0.27
C LEU A 150 11.11 4.26 1.33
N ALA A 151 9.85 4.35 0.92
CA ALA A 151 8.75 4.58 1.85
C ALA A 151 8.56 3.41 2.82
N SER A 152 8.67 2.16 2.35
CA SER A 152 8.53 0.98 3.20
C SER A 152 9.64 0.91 4.26
N LYS A 153 10.89 1.24 3.90
CA LYS A 153 12.00 1.38 4.87
C LYS A 153 11.78 2.43 5.96
N ILE A 154 10.94 3.45 5.69
CA ILE A 154 10.68 4.55 6.63
C ILE A 154 9.46 4.28 7.51
N ARG A 155 8.46 3.55 7.00
CA ARG A 155 7.15 3.40 7.67
C ARG A 155 6.84 1.99 8.15
N GLN A 156 7.52 0.96 7.64
CA GLN A 156 7.20 -0.42 7.98
C GLN A 156 8.25 -1.03 8.90
N CYS A 157 7.79 -1.92 9.79
CA CYS A 157 8.66 -2.78 10.58
C CYS A 157 9.43 -3.76 9.69
N GLN A 158 8.76 -4.31 8.67
CA GLN A 158 9.34 -5.20 7.68
C GLN A 158 9.23 -4.54 6.30
N PRO A 159 10.30 -3.92 5.78
CA PRO A 159 10.24 -3.23 4.51
C PRO A 159 10.12 -4.19 3.33
N LEU A 160 9.54 -3.70 2.24
CA LEU A 160 9.50 -4.41 0.95
C LEU A 160 10.92 -4.76 0.51
N THR A 161 11.10 -5.97 -0.01
CA THR A 161 12.39 -6.39 -0.56
C THR A 161 12.50 -6.04 -2.03
N VAL A 162 13.74 -5.90 -2.50
CA VAL A 162 14.03 -5.61 -3.91
C VAL A 162 13.51 -6.72 -4.82
N ASP A 163 13.65 -7.98 -4.39
CA ASP A 163 13.23 -9.14 -5.17
C ASP A 163 11.71 -9.20 -5.34
N VAL A 164 10.95 -8.87 -4.29
CA VAL A 164 9.49 -8.75 -4.34
C VAL A 164 9.07 -7.65 -5.32
N LEU A 165 9.69 -6.47 -5.23
CA LEU A 165 9.38 -5.37 -6.14
C LEU A 165 9.73 -5.71 -7.61
N SER A 166 10.85 -6.39 -7.85
CA SER A 166 11.21 -6.85 -9.20
C SER A 166 10.18 -7.86 -9.73
N ALA A 167 9.70 -8.78 -8.90
CA ALA A 167 8.66 -9.74 -9.26
C ALA A 167 7.34 -9.02 -9.62
N TYR A 168 6.93 -8.00 -8.87
CA TYR A 168 5.73 -7.19 -9.19
C TYR A 168 5.82 -6.39 -10.48
N THR A 169 7.03 -6.19 -11.01
CA THR A 169 7.24 -5.59 -12.34
C THR A 169 7.29 -6.62 -13.47
N ASP A 170 6.96 -7.88 -13.22
CA ASP A 170 7.17 -8.99 -14.17
C ASP A 170 8.61 -9.04 -14.69
N HIS A 171 9.57 -8.77 -13.79
CA HIS A 171 11.00 -8.65 -14.07
C HIS A 171 11.37 -7.61 -15.15
N ALA A 172 10.48 -6.66 -15.48
CA ALA A 172 10.79 -5.55 -16.36
C ALA A 172 11.84 -4.60 -15.75
N VAL A 173 11.93 -4.56 -14.41
CA VAL A 173 12.95 -3.84 -13.67
C VAL A 173 13.84 -4.83 -12.93
N SER A 174 15.15 -4.78 -13.17
CA SER A 174 16.09 -5.69 -12.53
C SER A 174 16.39 -5.26 -11.08
N PRO A 175 16.70 -6.21 -10.18
CA PRO A 175 17.10 -5.89 -8.80
C PRO A 175 18.27 -4.91 -8.72
N ASP A 176 19.22 -4.99 -9.66
CA ASP A 176 20.38 -4.11 -9.70
C ASP A 176 20.04 -2.67 -10.10
N GLN A 177 18.93 -2.45 -10.82
CA GLN A 177 18.43 -1.10 -11.11
C GLN A 177 17.76 -0.46 -9.89
N ILE A 178 17.22 -1.27 -8.97
CA ILE A 178 16.49 -0.81 -7.78
C ILE A 178 17.45 -0.51 -6.61
N ARG A 179 18.61 -1.19 -6.55
CA ARG A 179 19.65 -1.01 -5.51
C ARG A 179 20.38 0.32 -5.63
#